data_AF-A0A7V7THC8-F1
#
_entry.id   AF-A0A7V7THC8-F1
#
_cell.length_a   1.000
_cell.length_b   1.000
_cell.length_c   1.000
_cell.angle_alpha   90.00
_cell.angle_beta   90.00
_cell.angle_gamma   90.00
#
_symmetry.space_group_name_H-M   'P 1'
#
loop_
_entity.id
_entity.type
_entity.pdbx_description
1 polymer ?
#
loop_
_entity_poly.entity_id
_entity_poly.type
_entity_poly.pdbx_seq_one_letter_code
_entity_poly.pdbx_strand_id
1 'polypeptide(L)'
;MSSAALNLHSNTQTSSLTTAPASTNVKPITTKKPDLNSAMLNLIEEVKNELPLYESETFICGPKGNCSGCSKKLLEMVDTELMYWEHSISMGQGPNFEELRRFGKLCSSVRRGLERNGLVEKRPRRR
;
A
#
# COMPACT_ATOMS: atom_id res chain seq x y z
N MET A 1 -54.72 -40.96 5.83
CA MET A 1 -53.87 -41.28 6.99
C MET A 1 -52.55 -40.54 6.82
N SER A 2 -52.21 -39.72 7.81
CA SER A 2 -50.89 -39.13 8.14
C SER A 2 -50.03 -38.53 7.02
N SER A 3 -49.95 -37.20 6.93
CA SER A 3 -49.03 -36.32 7.70
C SER A 3 -47.61 -36.30 7.14
N ALA A 4 -47.22 -35.16 6.56
CA ALA A 4 -45.84 -34.67 6.66
C ALA A 4 -45.87 -33.14 6.58
N ALA A 5 -45.39 -32.53 7.66
CA ALA A 5 -45.54 -31.13 8.00
C ALA A 5 -44.54 -30.22 7.26
N LEU A 6 -44.98 -28.98 7.07
CA LEU A 6 -44.17 -27.80 6.81
C LEU A 6 -43.10 -27.66 7.90
N ASN A 7 -41.86 -27.34 7.52
CA ASN A 7 -40.93 -26.70 8.44
C ASN A 7 -40.05 -25.69 7.71
N LEU A 8 -40.50 -24.45 7.81
CA LEU A 8 -39.80 -23.21 7.55
C LEU A 8 -38.82 -23.01 8.72
N HIS A 9 -37.51 -23.06 8.47
CA HIS A 9 -36.52 -22.63 9.45
C HIS A 9 -35.87 -21.34 8.96
N SER A 10 -36.39 -20.24 9.48
CA SER A 10 -35.69 -18.95 9.55
C SER A 10 -34.44 -19.14 10.39
N ASN A 11 -33.25 -18.87 9.84
CA ASN A 11 -32.07 -18.71 10.67
C ASN A 11 -31.59 -17.26 10.65
N THR A 12 -31.65 -16.69 11.84
CA THR A 12 -31.42 -15.31 12.23
C THR A 12 -29.92 -15.02 12.20
N GLN A 13 -29.60 -13.78 11.84
CA GLN A 13 -28.26 -13.19 11.84
C GLN A 13 -27.56 -13.41 13.20
N THR A 14 -26.29 -13.81 13.18
CA THR A 14 -25.37 -13.60 14.30
C THR A 14 -24.11 -12.92 13.79
N SER A 15 -24.12 -11.60 13.94
CA SER A 15 -23.01 -10.68 13.77
C SER A 15 -21.88 -11.07 14.72
N SER A 16 -20.78 -11.58 14.19
CA SER A 16 -19.53 -11.74 14.94
C SER A 16 -18.64 -10.57 14.58
N LEU A 17 -18.58 -9.59 15.49
CA LEU A 17 -17.58 -8.53 15.50
C LEU A 17 -16.21 -9.19 15.72
N THR A 18 -15.49 -9.47 14.64
CA THR A 18 -14.07 -9.77 14.70
C THR A 18 -13.35 -8.45 14.95
N THR A 19 -12.97 -8.21 16.20
CA THR A 19 -12.00 -7.19 16.57
C THR A 19 -10.71 -7.48 15.82
N ALA A 20 -10.43 -6.69 14.78
CA ALA A 20 -9.13 -6.67 14.13
C ALA A 20 -8.08 -6.24 15.16
N PRO A 21 -7.02 -7.03 15.44
CA PRO A 21 -5.85 -6.47 16.08
C PRO A 21 -5.20 -5.55 15.06
N ALA A 22 -5.30 -4.24 15.30
CA ALA A 22 -4.46 -3.25 14.63
C ALA A 22 -3.00 -3.63 14.94
N SER A 23 -2.36 -4.30 13.97
CA SER A 23 -0.94 -4.61 14.02
C SER A 23 -0.16 -3.32 13.77
N THR A 24 -0.05 -2.48 14.79
CA THR A 24 0.86 -1.33 14.78
C THR A 24 2.29 -1.84 14.91
N ASN A 25 2.84 -2.36 13.81
CA ASN A 25 4.27 -2.60 13.67
C ASN A 25 4.97 -1.24 13.52
N VAL A 26 5.14 -0.54 14.63
CA VAL A 26 5.92 0.70 14.65
C VAL A 26 7.36 0.31 14.98
N LYS A 27 8.23 0.39 13.96
CA LYS A 27 9.68 0.19 14.12
C LYS A 27 10.23 1.13 15.20
N PRO A 28 11.06 0.64 16.14
CA PRO A 28 11.65 1.47 17.18
C PRO A 28 12.55 2.56 16.60
N ILE A 29 12.32 3.79 17.03
CA ILE A 29 13.15 4.97 16.67
C ILE A 29 14.51 4.87 17.37
N THR A 30 15.49 4.28 16.70
CA THR A 30 16.88 4.30 17.14
C THR A 30 17.46 5.70 16.97
N THR A 31 18.15 6.23 17.97
CA THR A 31 18.71 7.59 18.02
C THR A 31 19.87 7.85 17.04
N LYS A 32 20.28 6.83 16.27
CA LYS A 32 21.35 6.92 15.27
C LYS A 32 20.74 6.97 13.86
N LYS A 33 21.28 7.85 13.01
CA LYS A 33 20.88 7.96 11.61
C LYS A 33 21.14 6.63 10.89
N PRO A 34 20.15 6.08 10.16
CA PRO A 34 20.33 4.79 9.47
C PRO A 34 21.39 4.90 8.37
N ASP A 35 22.06 3.78 8.09
CA ASP A 35 22.88 3.62 6.89
C ASP A 35 22.00 3.58 5.62
N LEU A 36 22.62 3.61 4.44
CA LEU A 36 21.90 3.71 3.17
C LEU A 36 21.00 2.50 2.88
N ASN A 37 21.42 1.29 3.25
CA ASN A 37 20.61 0.09 3.04
C ASN A 37 19.40 0.12 3.97
N SER A 38 19.64 0.40 5.26
CA SER A 38 18.55 0.54 6.23
C SER A 38 17.59 1.67 5.85
N ALA A 39 18.09 2.81 5.35
CA ALA A 39 17.27 3.93 4.91
C ALA A 39 16.38 3.56 3.71
N MET A 40 16.94 2.85 2.72
CA MET A 40 16.17 2.37 1.58
C MET A 40 15.12 1.35 1.98
N LEU A 41 15.47 0.35 2.80
CA LEU A 41 14.50 -0.65 3.28
C LEU A 41 13.39 -0.02 4.13
N ASN A 42 13.72 0.94 4.98
CA ASN A 42 12.71 1.68 5.74
C ASN A 42 11.78 2.47 4.81
N LEU A 43 12.30 3.09 3.76
CA LEU A 43 11.49 3.80 2.77
C LEU A 43 10.60 2.84 1.97
N ILE A 44 11.11 1.67 1.57
CA ILE A 44 10.35 0.61 0.90
C ILE A 44 9.15 0.18 1.77
N GLU A 45 9.37 -0.03 3.06
CA GLU A 45 8.29 -0.38 3.98
C GLU A 45 7.29 0.76 4.18
N GLU A 46 7.74 2.01 4.31
CA GLU A 46 6.84 3.18 4.37
C GLU A 46 5.95 3.23 3.12
N VAL A 47 6.54 3.00 1.94
CA VAL A 47 5.81 2.99 0.67
C VAL A 47 4.80 1.84 0.60
N LYS A 48 5.18 0.62 1.04
CA LYS A 48 4.25 -0.53 1.12
C LYS A 48 3.09 -0.29 2.07
N ASN A 49 3.30 0.49 3.13
CA ASN A 49 2.26 0.84 4.10
C ASN A 49 1.36 2.01 3.63
N GLU A 50 1.89 2.95 2.85
CA GLU A 50 1.16 4.14 2.42
C GLU A 50 0.45 3.98 1.07
N LEU A 51 1.00 3.18 0.16
CA LEU A 51 0.47 3.03 -1.19
C LEU A 51 -0.36 1.74 -1.32
N PRO A 52 -1.53 1.78 -1.96
CA PRO A 52 -2.38 0.61 -2.15
C PRO A 52 -1.86 -0.28 -3.30
N LEU A 53 -0.63 -0.79 -3.17
CA LEU A 53 0.08 -1.53 -4.23
C LEU A 53 -0.56 -2.89 -4.55
N TYR A 54 -1.16 -3.54 -3.54
CA TYR A 54 -1.69 -4.89 -3.64
C TYR A 54 -3.21 -4.96 -3.50
N GLU A 55 -3.90 -3.82 -3.47
CA GLU A 55 -5.36 -3.77 -3.37
C GLU A 55 -6.01 -3.93 -4.73
N SER A 56 -6.90 -4.92 -4.85
CA SER A 56 -7.54 -5.28 -6.12
C SER A 56 -8.33 -4.13 -6.76
N GLU A 57 -8.83 -3.21 -5.93
CA GLU A 57 -9.63 -2.06 -6.37
C GLU A 57 -8.81 -1.03 -7.16
N THR A 58 -7.48 -1.02 -7.00
CA THR A 58 -6.59 -0.07 -7.70
C THR A 58 -6.24 -0.46 -9.13
N PHE A 59 -6.57 -1.69 -9.54
CA PHE A 59 -6.31 -2.19 -10.89
C PHE A 59 -7.36 -1.75 -11.92
N ILE A 60 -8.44 -1.11 -11.47
CA ILE A 60 -9.51 -0.63 -12.32
C ILE A 60 -9.28 0.86 -12.59
N CYS A 61 -9.22 1.24 -13.88
CA CYS A 61 -9.22 2.64 -14.25
C CYS A 61 -10.55 3.25 -13.76
N GLY A 62 -10.50 4.29 -12.92
CA GLY A 62 -11.71 4.87 -12.32
C GLY A 62 -12.79 5.16 -13.37
N PRO A 63 -14.08 5.15 -12.99
CA PRO A 63 -15.23 5.10 -13.91
C PRO A 63 -15.32 6.21 -14.96
N LYS A 64 -14.46 7.24 -14.87
CA LYS A 64 -14.41 8.39 -15.79
C LYS A 64 -13.31 8.29 -16.86
N GLY A 65 -12.40 7.32 -16.79
CA GLY A 65 -11.34 7.11 -17.81
C GLY A 65 -10.40 8.31 -18.04
N ASN A 66 -10.48 9.36 -17.23
CA ASN A 66 -9.79 10.65 -17.41
C ASN A 66 -8.64 10.84 -16.41
N CYS A 67 -7.97 9.74 -16.05
CA CYS A 67 -6.88 9.76 -15.09
C CYS A 67 -5.70 10.59 -15.61
N SER A 68 -5.17 11.48 -14.78
CA SER A 68 -3.97 12.27 -15.08
C SER A 68 -2.70 11.43 -14.81
N GLY A 69 -2.65 10.29 -15.51
CA GLY A 69 -1.82 9.10 -15.25
C GLY A 69 -2.66 7.95 -14.68
N CYS A 70 -2.65 6.78 -15.32
CA CYS A 70 -3.40 5.61 -14.84
C CYS A 70 -2.83 5.11 -13.52
N SER A 71 -3.67 5.01 -12.48
CA SER A 71 -3.25 4.59 -11.13
C SER A 71 -2.56 3.24 -11.14
N LYS A 72 -3.09 2.28 -11.91
CA LYS A 72 -2.45 0.97 -12.12
C LYS A 72 -1.01 1.13 -12.62
N LYS A 73 -0.79 1.97 -13.64
CA LYS A 73 0.55 2.13 -14.22
C LYS A 73 1.52 2.81 -13.25
N LEU A 74 1.03 3.75 -12.45
CA LEU A 74 1.82 4.41 -11.41
C LEU A 74 2.24 3.42 -10.32
N LEU A 75 1.33 2.53 -9.88
CA LEU A 75 1.60 1.50 -8.89
C LEU A 75 2.57 0.44 -9.42
N GLU A 76 2.38 -0.05 -10.65
CA GLU A 76 3.31 -1.00 -11.30
C GLU A 76 4.74 -0.45 -11.40
N MET A 77 4.88 0.85 -11.70
CA MET A 77 6.18 1.51 -11.78
C MET A 77 6.88 1.53 -10.42
N VAL A 78 6.15 1.81 -9.34
CA VAL A 78 6.72 1.77 -7.98
C VAL A 78 7.07 0.34 -7.59
N ASP A 79 6.19 -0.63 -7.86
CA ASP A 79 6.40 -2.04 -7.51
C ASP A 79 7.68 -2.60 -8.14
N THR A 80 7.94 -2.26 -9.42
CA THR A 80 9.19 -2.65 -10.10
C THR A 80 10.44 -2.12 -9.38
N GLU A 81 10.39 -0.87 -8.90
CA GLU A 81 11.51 -0.26 -8.18
C GLU A 81 11.69 -0.85 -6.77
N LEU A 82 10.59 -1.20 -6.08
CA LEU A 82 10.65 -1.93 -4.81
C LEU A 82 11.39 -3.26 -5.01
N MET A 83 10.94 -4.06 -5.98
CA MET A 83 11.55 -5.36 -6.29
C MET A 83 13.03 -5.22 -6.65
N TYR A 84 13.39 -4.21 -7.43
CA TYR A 84 14.78 -3.93 -7.79
C TYR A 84 15.65 -3.68 -6.55
N TRP A 85 15.23 -2.77 -5.67
CA TRP A 85 16.02 -2.42 -4.50
C TRP A 85 16.07 -3.53 -3.46
N GLU A 86 14.98 -4.25 -3.23
CA GLU A 86 14.98 -5.42 -2.33
C GLU A 86 15.95 -6.49 -2.83
N HIS A 87 15.94 -6.78 -4.13
CA HIS A 87 16.87 -7.72 -4.73
C HIS A 87 18.32 -7.22 -4.67
N SER A 88 18.58 -5.98 -5.08
CA SER A 88 19.93 -5.39 -5.09
C SER A 88 20.57 -5.43 -3.70
N ILE A 89 19.82 -5.02 -2.66
CA ILE A 89 20.28 -5.04 -1.27
C ILE A 89 20.51 -6.49 -0.80
N SER A 90 19.66 -7.44 -1.18
CA SER A 90 19.85 -8.86 -0.85
C SER A 90 21.16 -9.44 -1.43
N MET A 91 21.63 -8.89 -2.54
CA MET A 91 22.90 -9.24 -3.19
C MET A 91 24.10 -8.45 -2.63
N GLY A 92 23.91 -7.66 -1.58
CA GLY A 92 24.96 -6.81 -1.00
C GLY A 92 25.24 -5.53 -1.79
N GLN A 93 24.40 -5.18 -2.76
CA GLN A 93 24.51 -3.96 -3.55
C GLN A 93 23.54 -2.89 -3.00
N GLY A 94 24.09 -1.99 -2.18
CA GLY A 94 23.33 -0.89 -1.58
C GLY A 94 23.16 0.31 -2.50
N PRO A 95 22.11 1.14 -2.29
CA PRO A 95 21.96 2.40 -3.02
C PRO A 95 22.99 3.43 -2.59
N ASN A 96 23.25 4.40 -3.45
CA ASN A 96 23.88 5.66 -3.09
C ASN A 96 22.85 6.73 -2.69
N PHE A 97 23.32 7.90 -2.23
CA PHE A 97 22.46 9.00 -1.80
C PHE A 97 21.55 9.55 -2.90
N GLU A 98 22.03 9.61 -4.14
CA GLU A 98 21.25 10.13 -5.26
C GLU A 98 20.15 9.14 -5.68
N GLU A 99 20.44 7.84 -5.65
CA GLU A 99 19.47 6.77 -5.88
C GLU A 99 18.38 6.76 -4.81
N LEU A 100 18.75 6.83 -3.53
CA LEU A 100 17.80 6.96 -2.43
C LEU A 100 16.90 8.19 -2.61
N ARG A 101 17.47 9.33 -2.99
CA ARG A 101 16.73 10.57 -3.25
C ARG A 101 15.78 10.42 -4.44
N ARG A 102 16.23 9.81 -5.54
CA ARG A 102 15.41 9.58 -6.75
C ARG A 102 14.24 8.67 -6.46
N PHE A 103 14.48 7.58 -5.74
CA PHE A 103 13.44 6.64 -5.34
C PHE A 103 12.39 7.30 -4.44
N GLY A 104 12.80 8.07 -3.44
CA GLY A 104 11.87 8.85 -2.61
C GLY A 104 11.06 9.89 -3.39
N LYS A 105 11.68 10.54 -4.40
CA LYS A 105 10.99 11.49 -5.29
C LYS A 105 9.97 10.78 -6.19
N LEU A 106 10.30 9.60 -6.70
CA LEU A 106 9.38 8.77 -7.50
C LEU A 106 8.14 8.43 -6.67
N CYS A 107 8.33 7.88 -5.48
CA CYS A 107 7.24 7.51 -4.57
C CYS A 107 6.34 8.71 -4.23
N SER A 108 6.95 9.86 -3.91
CA SER A 108 6.22 11.11 -3.65
C SER A 108 5.42 11.60 -4.86
N SER A 109 5.93 11.42 -6.07
CA SER A 109 5.27 11.84 -7.31
C SER A 109 4.08 10.94 -7.65
N VAL A 110 4.25 9.62 -7.44
CA VAL A 110 3.19 8.62 -7.59
C VAL A 110 2.08 8.87 -6.58
N ARG A 111 2.42 9.08 -5.30
CA ARG A 111 1.44 9.42 -4.25
C ARG A 111 0.58 10.62 -4.65
N ARG A 112 1.19 11.70 -5.17
CA ARG A 112 0.46 12.88 -5.69
C ARG A 112 -0.42 12.57 -6.91
N GLY A 113 -0.05 11.59 -7.73
CA GLY A 113 -0.90 11.08 -8.80
C GLY A 113 -2.13 10.36 -8.27
N LEU A 114 -1.95 9.51 -7.25
CA LEU A 114 -3.03 8.79 -6.60
C LEU A 114 -3.98 9.71 -5.83
N GLU A 115 -3.46 10.75 -5.16
CA GLU A 115 -4.26 11.81 -4.53
C GLU A 115 -5.17 12.52 -5.55
N ARG A 116 -4.64 12.85 -6.74
CA ARG A 116 -5.42 13.47 -7.83
C ARG A 116 -6.49 12.52 -8.37
N ASN A 117 -6.22 11.22 -8.35
CA ASN A 117 -7.14 10.19 -8.81
C ASN A 117 -8.13 9.73 -7.71
N GLY A 118 -8.05 10.29 -6.50
CA GLY A 118 -8.96 9.99 -5.38
C GLY A 118 -8.73 8.63 -4.70
N LEU A 119 -7.57 7.99 -4.91
CA LEU A 119 -7.26 6.68 -4.32
C LEU A 119 -6.52 6.77 -2.98
N VAL A 120 -5.92 7.92 -2.67
CA VAL A 120 -5.17 8.14 -1.42
C VAL A 120 -5.56 9.51 -0.86
N GLU A 121 -5.68 9.59 0.46
CA GLU A 121 -5.99 10.85 1.14
C GLU A 121 -4.87 11.88 0.96
N LYS A 122 -5.30 13.13 0.72
CA LYS A 122 -4.39 14.26 0.56
C LYS A 122 -3.67 14.57 1.87
N ARG A 123 -2.33 14.47 1.87
CA ARG A 123 -1.54 14.85 3.05
C ARG A 123 -1.58 16.38 3.27
N PRO A 124 -1.77 16.87 4.51
CA PRO A 124 -1.69 18.30 4.79
C PRO A 124 -0.28 18.81 4.45
N ARG A 125 -0.21 19.92 3.68
CA ARG A 125 1.06 20.57 3.33
C ARG A 125 1.57 21.31 4.57
N ARG A 126 2.66 20.81 5.19
CA ARG A 126 3.42 21.62 6.15
C ARG A 126 4.13 22.73 5.36
N ARG A 127 3.65 23.96 5.53
CA ARG A 127 4.10 25.17 4.84
C ARG A 127 5.22 25.85 5.62
#